data_AF-A0A5N5ECA2-F1
#
_entry.id   AF-A0A5N5ECA2-F1
#
_cell.length_a   1.000
_cell.length_b   1.000
_cell.length_c   1.000
_cell.angle_alpha   90.00
_cell.angle_beta   90.00
_cell.angle_gamma   90.00
#
_symmetry.space_group_name_H-M   'P 1'
#
loop_
_entity.id
_entity.type
_entity.pdbx_description
1 polymer ?
#
loop_
_entity_poly.entity_id
_entity_poly.type
_entity_poly.pdbx_seq_one_letter_code
_entity_poly.pdbx_strand_id
1 'polypeptide(L)'
;MSDIKLRAWDGKRFVYFTPFTLIIDSVEGEGLLDNISTLYDLVRKDPDFKFDRFTGQKDKNGVEIYEGDLIRHYAVKAEIGSVHFGKYVTGNESNEDILGWIVHFPMNAEALDPQRDWEVTGNIHENPELLEVTS
;
A
#
# COMPACT_ATOMS: atom_id res chain seq x y z
N MET A 1 5.94 4.34 18.59
CA MET A 1 4.78 4.93 17.87
C MET A 1 4.89 4.44 16.44
N SER A 2 3.86 3.78 15.93
CA SER A 2 3.83 3.40 14.51
C SER A 2 3.72 4.67 13.68
N ASP A 3 4.60 4.85 12.70
CA ASP A 3 4.48 5.95 11.76
C ASP A 3 3.22 5.74 10.93
N ILE A 4 2.19 6.55 11.19
CA ILE A 4 1.03 6.61 10.31
C ILE A 4 1.49 7.41 9.09
N LYS A 5 1.48 6.77 7.91
CA LYS A 5 1.70 7.45 6.64
C LYS A 5 0.64 6.95 5.67
N LEU A 6 0.09 7.86 4.91
CA LEU A 6 -0.92 7.58 3.90
C LEU A 6 -0.42 8.12 2.56
N ARG A 7 -0.88 7.52 1.47
CA ARG A 7 -0.78 8.12 0.15
C ARG A 7 -2.13 7.99 -0.57
N ALA A 8 -2.36 8.88 -1.52
CA ALA A 8 -3.54 8.89 -2.36
C ALA A 8 -3.14 9.02 -3.82
N TRP A 9 -3.78 8.24 -4.69
CA TRP A 9 -3.63 8.38 -6.13
C TRP A 9 -4.57 9.48 -6.66
N ASP A 10 -4.02 10.55 -7.25
CA ASP A 10 -4.82 11.65 -7.80
C ASP A 10 -5.25 11.45 -9.28
N GLY A 11 -4.95 10.28 -9.84
CA GLY A 11 -5.11 9.97 -11.26
C GLY A 11 -3.87 10.25 -12.11
N LYS A 12 -2.83 10.87 -11.54
CA LYS A 12 -1.57 11.22 -12.22
C LYS A 12 -0.33 10.89 -11.39
N ARG A 13 -0.41 11.03 -10.07
CA ARG A 13 0.69 10.80 -9.12
C ARG A 13 0.15 10.43 -7.74
N PHE A 14 1.04 9.90 -6.90
CA PHE A 14 0.77 9.78 -5.47
C PHE A 14 1.02 11.09 -4.72
N VAL A 15 0.08 11.46 -3.87
CA VAL A 15 0.21 12.51 -2.86
C VAL A 15 0.35 11.86 -1.49
N TYR A 16 1.36 12.26 -0.71
CA TYR A 16 1.71 11.62 0.55
C TYR A 16 1.30 12.49 1.75
N PHE A 17 0.78 11.83 2.78
CA PHE A 17 0.28 12.44 4.01
C PHE A 17 0.87 11.77 5.24
N THR A 18 1.11 12.58 6.27
CA THR A 18 1.46 12.16 7.62
C THR A 18 0.45 12.75 8.61
N PRO A 19 0.36 12.27 9.87
CA PRO A 19 -0.49 12.85 10.90
C PRO A 19 -0.31 14.37 11.05
N PHE A 20 0.91 14.87 10.89
CA PHE A 20 1.22 16.29 10.97
C PHE A 20 0.75 17.09 9.76
N THR A 21 0.56 16.47 8.59
CA THR A 21 -0.03 17.13 7.41
C THR A 21 -1.56 16.98 7.34
N LEU A 22 -2.16 16.15 8.19
CA LEU A 22 -3.62 16.02 8.32
C LEU A 22 -4.19 16.94 9.42
N ILE A 23 -3.32 17.51 10.25
CA ILE A 23 -3.65 18.54 11.24
C ILE A 23 -3.18 19.88 10.64
N ILE A 24 -4.09 20.67 10.08
CA ILE A 24 -3.78 22.08 9.73
C ILE A 24 -4.70 22.99 10.54
N ASP A 25 -4.09 23.66 11.51
CA ASP A 25 -4.29 25.10 11.65
C ASP A 25 -3.14 25.75 10.85
N SER A 26 -3.48 26.75 10.03
CA SER A 26 -2.67 27.37 8.97
C SER A 26 -1.15 27.36 9.16
N VAL A 27 -0.39 26.79 8.22
CA VAL A 27 1.03 27.11 8.05
C VAL A 27 1.34 27.27 6.56
N GLU A 28 1.88 28.44 6.23
CA GLU A 28 2.30 28.84 4.89
C GLU A 28 3.45 27.97 4.39
N GLY A 29 3.18 27.20 3.35
CA GLY A 29 4.15 26.48 2.56
C GLY A 29 3.46 26.01 1.29
N GLU A 30 3.92 26.50 0.13
CA GLU A 30 3.24 26.32 -1.15
C GLU A 30 2.93 24.83 -1.46
N GLY A 31 3.80 23.89 -1.06
CA GLY A 31 3.57 22.45 -1.23
C GLY A 31 2.61 21.80 -0.22
N LEU A 32 2.39 22.40 0.97
CA LEU A 32 1.45 21.88 1.97
C LEU A 32 0.00 22.23 1.60
N LEU A 33 -0.23 23.46 1.14
CA LEU A 33 -1.54 23.91 0.68
C LEU A 33 -2.03 23.10 -0.53
N ASP A 34 -1.14 22.79 -1.47
CA ASP A 34 -1.46 21.96 -2.64
C ASP A 34 -1.94 20.55 -2.24
N ASN A 35 -1.29 19.92 -1.25
CA ASN A 35 -1.68 18.59 -0.78
C ASN A 35 -3.05 18.61 -0.09
N ILE A 36 -3.37 19.67 0.66
CA ILE A 36 -4.67 19.83 1.34
C ILE A 36 -5.78 20.09 0.32
N SER A 37 -5.54 20.94 -0.67
CA SER A 37 -6.51 21.17 -1.74
C SER A 37 -6.79 19.89 -2.50
N THR A 38 -5.73 19.14 -2.85
CA THR A 38 -5.87 17.84 -3.53
C THR A 38 -6.66 16.84 -2.67
N LEU A 39 -6.36 16.76 -1.37
CA LEU A 39 -7.10 15.94 -0.43
C LEU A 39 -8.59 16.31 -0.37
N TYR A 40 -8.88 17.61 -0.25
CA TYR A 40 -10.24 18.12 -0.23
C TYR A 40 -10.98 17.77 -1.51
N ASP A 41 -10.35 17.94 -2.67
CA ASP A 41 -10.93 17.61 -3.98
C ASP A 41 -11.19 16.11 -4.14
N LEU A 42 -10.25 15.25 -3.70
CA LEU A 42 -10.40 13.80 -3.75
C LEU A 42 -11.58 13.33 -2.90
N VAL A 43 -11.63 13.72 -1.62
CA VAL A 43 -12.69 13.33 -0.68
C VAL A 43 -14.04 13.96 -1.06
N ARG A 44 -14.04 15.18 -1.59
CA ARG A 44 -15.26 15.83 -2.07
C ARG A 44 -15.83 15.13 -3.31
N LYS A 45 -14.97 14.70 -4.23
CA LYS A 45 -15.37 14.02 -5.47
C LYS A 45 -15.84 12.59 -5.20
N ASP A 46 -15.22 11.92 -4.25
CA ASP A 46 -15.55 10.57 -3.82
C ASP A 46 -15.52 10.49 -2.28
N PRO A 47 -16.69 10.58 -1.62
CA PRO A 47 -16.77 10.48 -0.15
C PRO A 47 -16.27 9.15 0.40
N ASP A 48 -16.24 8.09 -0.43
CA ASP A 48 -15.76 6.76 -0.07
C ASP A 48 -14.30 6.52 -0.52
N PHE A 49 -13.59 7.60 -0.90
CA PHE A 49 -12.20 7.54 -1.34
C PHE A 49 -11.31 6.84 -0.30
N LYS A 50 -10.51 5.87 -0.77
CA LYS A 50 -9.61 5.10 0.08
C LYS A 50 -8.17 5.58 -0.07
N PHE A 51 -7.49 5.69 1.07
CA PHE A 51 -6.05 5.93 1.13
C PHE A 51 -5.29 4.63 1.19
N ASP A 52 -4.17 4.58 0.49
CA ASP A 52 -3.18 3.52 0.67
C ASP A 52 -2.41 3.80 1.95
N ARG A 53 -2.43 2.85 2.88
CA ARG A 53 -1.75 3.00 4.16
C ARG A 53 -0.36 2.35 4.12
N PHE A 54 0.62 3.03 4.70
CA PHE A 54 1.94 2.45 4.93
C PHE A 54 1.85 1.22 5.83
N THR A 55 2.52 0.15 5.44
CA THR A 55 2.46 -1.13 6.15
C THR A 55 3.27 -1.14 7.45
N GLY A 56 4.18 -0.18 7.62
CA GLY A 56 5.20 -0.21 8.67
C GLY A 56 6.47 -0.96 8.24
N GLN A 57 6.49 -1.54 7.04
CA GLN A 57 7.58 -2.37 6.53
C GLN A 57 8.25 -1.75 5.32
N LYS A 58 9.51 -2.13 5.10
CA LYS A 58 10.29 -1.75 3.91
C LYS A 58 10.70 -3.00 3.16
N ASP A 59 10.81 -2.88 1.85
CA ASP A 59 11.31 -3.93 0.99
C ASP A 59 12.84 -4.09 1.12
N LYS A 60 13.43 -5.04 0.40
CA LYS A 60 14.88 -5.31 0.45
C LYS A 60 15.75 -4.12 0.02
N ASN A 61 15.19 -3.18 -0.74
CA ASN A 61 15.86 -1.98 -1.24
C ASN A 61 15.63 -0.76 -0.31
N GLY A 62 14.92 -0.93 0.80
CA GLY A 62 14.59 0.14 1.75
C GLY A 62 13.41 1.01 1.32
N VAL A 63 12.65 0.59 0.31
CA VAL A 63 11.43 1.28 -0.16
C VAL A 63 10.29 0.96 0.80
N GLU A 64 9.54 1.99 1.19
CA GLU A 64 8.36 1.82 2.06
C GLU A 64 7.25 1.10 1.32
N ILE A 65 6.70 0.04 1.93
CA ILE A 65 5.60 -0.74 1.35
C ILE A 65 4.28 -0.18 1.83
N TYR A 66 3.39 0.12 0.89
CA TYR A 66 2.03 0.61 1.10
C TYR A 66 0.99 -0.41 0.64
N GLU A 67 -0.23 -0.26 1.13
CA GLU A 67 -1.40 -0.91 0.53
C GLU A 67 -1.47 -0.60 -0.98
N GLY A 68 -1.86 -1.58 -1.79
CA GLY A 68 -1.90 -1.45 -3.24
C GLY A 68 -0.55 -1.59 -3.96
N ASP A 69 0.58 -1.69 -3.25
CA ASP A 69 1.86 -2.00 -3.89
C ASP A 69 1.87 -3.40 -4.49
N LEU A 70 2.57 -3.53 -5.62
CA LEU A 70 2.84 -4.78 -6.30
C LEU A 70 4.24 -5.25 -5.94
N ILE A 71 4.32 -6.33 -5.19
CA ILE A 71 5.59 -6.89 -4.72
C ILE A 71 5.95 -8.16 -5.45
N ARG A 72 7.23 -8.29 -5.78
CA ARG A 72 7.78 -9.50 -6.39
C ARG A 72 8.44 -10.37 -5.33
N HIS A 73 8.18 -11.68 -5.39
CA HIS A 73 8.85 -12.67 -4.57
C HIS A 73 9.93 -13.40 -5.37
N TYR A 74 11.20 -13.28 -4.97
CA TYR A 74 12.30 -13.93 -5.72
C TYR A 74 12.53 -15.39 -5.35
N ALA A 75 12.10 -15.84 -4.16
CA ALA A 75 12.35 -17.21 -3.70
C ALA A 75 11.38 -18.25 -4.28
N VAL A 76 10.21 -17.82 -4.78
CA VAL A 76 9.21 -18.69 -5.39
C VAL A 76 8.75 -18.04 -6.70
N LYS A 77 9.28 -18.55 -7.83
CA LYS A 77 8.83 -18.25 -9.19
C LYS A 77 8.59 -16.77 -9.57
N ALA A 78 9.32 -15.78 -9.05
CA ALA A 78 9.24 -14.38 -9.51
C ALA A 78 7.79 -13.84 -9.69
N GLU A 79 6.85 -14.36 -8.90
CA GLU A 79 5.43 -13.98 -8.97
C GLU A 79 5.25 -12.57 -8.39
N ILE A 80 4.27 -11.86 -8.94
CA ILE A 80 3.88 -10.53 -8.48
C ILE A 80 2.56 -10.67 -7.71
N GLY A 81 2.55 -10.17 -6.48
CA GLY A 81 1.37 -10.11 -5.63
C GLY A 81 1.06 -8.67 -5.26
N SER A 82 -0.21 -8.40 -4.94
CA SER A 82 -0.66 -7.08 -4.46
C SER A 82 -0.79 -7.06 -2.95
N VAL A 83 -0.43 -5.95 -2.32
CA VAL A 83 -0.47 -5.79 -0.85
C VAL A 83 -1.84 -5.28 -0.40
N HIS A 84 -2.44 -5.97 0.58
CA HIS A 84 -3.75 -5.62 1.15
C HIS A 84 -3.76 -5.77 2.67
N PHE A 85 -4.61 -5.02 3.36
CA PHE A 85 -4.92 -5.27 4.76
C PHE A 85 -6.20 -6.11 4.88
N GLY A 86 -6.13 -7.25 5.55
CA GLY A 86 -7.29 -8.12 5.65
C GLY A 86 -7.06 -9.35 6.51
N LYS A 87 -8.01 -10.28 6.42
CA LYS A 87 -7.88 -11.60 7.03
C LYS A 87 -7.30 -12.58 6.04
N TYR A 88 -6.37 -13.43 6.47
CA TYR A 88 -5.95 -14.60 5.73
C TYR A 88 -5.93 -15.82 6.65
N VAL A 89 -6.10 -16.99 6.03
CA VAL A 89 -6.04 -18.27 6.73
C VAL A 89 -4.62 -18.80 6.61
N THR A 90 -3.97 -19.05 7.74
CA THR A 90 -2.70 -19.79 7.72
C THR A 90 -2.99 -21.25 7.36
N GLY A 91 -2.17 -21.85 6.50
CA GLY A 91 -2.26 -23.29 6.19
C GLY A 91 -1.87 -24.21 7.36
N ASN A 92 -1.88 -23.70 8.59
CA ASN A 92 -1.52 -24.42 9.81
C ASN A 92 -2.75 -25.18 10.32
N GLU A 93 -2.53 -26.22 11.12
CA GLU A 93 -3.56 -27.13 11.61
C GLU A 93 -4.72 -26.46 12.38
N SER A 94 -4.55 -25.22 12.85
CA SER A 94 -5.56 -24.46 13.57
C SER A 94 -6.51 -23.63 12.71
N ASN A 95 -6.24 -23.41 11.40
CA ASN A 95 -7.04 -22.58 10.49
C ASN A 95 -7.51 -21.24 11.14
N GLU A 96 -6.61 -20.57 11.85
CA GLU A 96 -6.94 -19.31 12.50
C GLU A 96 -6.95 -18.15 11.48
N ASP A 97 -8.01 -17.36 11.51
CA ASP A 97 -8.10 -16.06 10.82
C ASP A 97 -7.06 -15.12 11.45
N ILE A 98 -5.97 -14.84 10.73
CA ILE A 98 -5.03 -13.80 11.13
C ILE A 98 -5.39 -12.51 10.39
N LEU A 99 -5.61 -11.43 11.15
CA LEU A 99 -5.80 -10.09 10.61
C LEU A 99 -4.44 -9.38 10.48
N GLY A 100 -4.09 -8.93 9.28
CA GLY A 100 -2.81 -8.24 9.06
C GLY A 100 -2.58 -7.82 7.62
N TRP A 101 -1.33 -7.48 7.32
CA TRP A 101 -0.87 -7.21 5.96
C TRP A 101 -0.63 -8.51 5.21
N ILE A 102 -1.19 -8.60 4.01
CA ILE A 102 -1.23 -9.81 3.19
C ILE A 102 -0.76 -9.45 1.79
N VAL A 103 -0.06 -10.40 1.18
CA VAL A 103 0.32 -10.38 -0.22
C VAL A 103 -0.59 -11.35 -0.95
N HIS A 104 -1.45 -10.83 -1.82
CA HIS A 104 -2.35 -11.62 -2.66
C HIS A 104 -1.69 -11.88 -4.01
N PHE A 105 -1.31 -13.14 -4.23
CA PHE A 105 -0.84 -13.66 -5.51
C PHE A 105 -2.01 -14.28 -6.29
N PRO A 106 -1.82 -14.62 -7.57
CA PRO A 106 -2.88 -15.23 -8.39
C PRO A 106 -3.44 -16.54 -7.83
N MET A 107 -2.60 -17.36 -7.18
CA MET A 107 -3.00 -18.71 -6.72
C MET A 107 -3.02 -18.90 -5.20
N ASN A 108 -2.49 -17.94 -4.43
CA ASN A 108 -2.43 -18.02 -2.98
C ASN A 108 -2.32 -16.62 -2.35
N ALA A 109 -2.40 -16.58 -1.02
CA ALA A 109 -2.12 -15.38 -0.26
C ALA A 109 -1.24 -15.75 0.93
N GLU A 110 -0.34 -14.85 1.32
CA GLU A 110 0.51 -15.04 2.49
C GLU A 110 0.70 -13.74 3.25
N ALA A 111 1.08 -13.83 4.52
CA ALA A 111 1.40 -12.66 5.30
C ALA A 111 2.55 -11.87 4.66
N LEU A 112 2.47 -10.55 4.73
CA LEU A 112 3.60 -9.68 4.46
C LEU A 112 4.62 -9.84 5.59
N ASP A 113 5.59 -10.72 5.37
CA ASP A 113 6.63 -11.09 6.32
C ASP A 113 7.93 -10.30 6.06
N PRO A 114 8.44 -9.51 7.02
CA PRO A 114 9.67 -8.72 6.84
C PRO A 114 10.93 -9.57 6.63
N GLN A 115 10.88 -10.88 6.90
CA GLN A 115 12.03 -11.78 6.70
C GLN A 115 12.21 -12.21 5.24
N ARG A 116 11.26 -11.91 4.35
CA ARG A 116 11.35 -12.28 2.95
C ARG A 116 11.94 -11.17 2.07
N ASP A 117 12.57 -11.59 0.98
CA ASP A 117 13.18 -10.70 -0.02
C ASP A 117 12.12 -10.08 -0.96
N TRP A 118 11.24 -9.27 -0.39
CA TRP A 118 10.27 -8.48 -1.14
C TRP A 118 10.95 -7.37 -1.92
N GLU A 119 10.42 -7.09 -3.12
CA GLU A 119 10.75 -5.88 -3.88
C GLU A 119 9.47 -5.25 -4.39
N VAL A 120 9.29 -3.96 -4.13
CA VAL A 120 8.21 -3.19 -4.74
C VAL A 120 8.56 -2.98 -6.22
N THR A 121 7.67 -3.44 -7.10
CA THR A 121 7.85 -3.40 -8.56
C THR A 121 6.87 -2.47 -9.27
N GLY A 122 5.87 -1.97 -8.55
CA GLY A 122 4.83 -1.08 -9.05
C GLY A 122 3.70 -0.98 -8.02
N ASN A 123 2.54 -0.50 -8.46
CA ASN A 123 1.31 -0.47 -7.66
C ASN A 123 0.08 -0.65 -8.59
N ILE A 124 -1.07 -0.96 -8.00
CA ILE A 124 -2.31 -1.22 -8.74
C ILE A 124 -2.85 -0.02 -9.53
N HIS A 125 -2.39 1.20 -9.23
CA HIS A 125 -2.85 2.42 -9.87
C HIS A 125 -2.01 2.77 -11.11
N GLU A 126 -0.69 2.72 -10.98
CA GLU A 126 0.26 3.06 -12.06
C GLU A 126 0.56 1.86 -12.97
N ASN A 127 0.49 0.64 -12.44
CA ASN A 127 0.90 -0.58 -13.13
C ASN A 127 -0.14 -1.70 -13.04
N PRO A 128 -1.43 -1.45 -13.32
CA PRO A 128 -2.47 -2.48 -13.25
C PRO A 128 -2.16 -3.69 -14.16
N GLU A 129 -1.46 -3.49 -15.27
CA GLU A 129 -1.08 -4.53 -16.24
C GLU A 129 -0.17 -5.60 -15.64
N LEU A 130 0.60 -5.32 -14.59
CA LEU A 130 1.51 -6.28 -13.97
C LEU A 130 0.79 -7.45 -13.29
N LEU A 131 -0.51 -7.31 -12.99
CA LEU A 131 -1.35 -8.39 -12.46
C LEU A 131 -1.89 -9.32 -13.56
N GLU A 132 -1.92 -8.88 -14.82
CA GLU A 132 -2.49 -9.65 -15.94
C GLU A 132 -1.52 -10.67 -16.54
N VAL A 133 -0.21 -10.52 -16.30
CA VAL A 133 0.86 -11.27 -17.00
C VAL A 133 1.08 -12.70 -16.43
N THR A 134 0.26 -13.13 -15.47
CA THR A 134 0.38 -14.46 -14.87
C THR A 134 -0.74 -15.38 -15.39
N SER A 135 -0.60 -15.87 -16.62
CA SER A 135 -1.40 -16.98 -17.19
C SER A 135 -0.49 -18.07 -17.75
#